data_AF-A0A959HAC1-F1
#
_entry.id   AF-A0A959HAC1-F1
#
_cell.length_a   1.000
_cell.length_b   1.000
_cell.length_c   1.000
_cell.angle_alpha   90.00
_cell.angle_beta   90.00
_cell.angle_gamma   90.00
#
_symmetry.space_group_name_H-M   'P 1'
#
loop_
_entity.id
_entity.type
_entity.pdbx_description
1 polymer ?
#
loop_
_entity_poly.entity_id
_entity_poly.type
_entity_poly.pdbx_seq_one_letter_code
_entity_poly.pdbx_strand_id
1 'polypeptide(L)'
;ELLNFEPDWSILCAPGFHAYSGEDNTRQHNFAIINFTKKQIIIGGTGYTGEIKKGIFSVLNYVLPKERGVLSMHCSANVGQDGDTAIFFGLSGTGKTTLSADPARPLIGDDEHGWSDEGIFNFEGGCYAKTIGLTEEKEPQIYRAIKHGAILENIHFFEGTRIPNYDSDAITENTRVSYPIHHIDNALEPSVGGHPRNIFFLTCDAFGVLPPISRLTPEQAMYYFISGYTAKVAGTEEGVTEPQATFSACFGAPFLPLHPTHYAEMLGRKMQEHDVNVWLVNTGWTGGAYGIGSRINLKYTRAMISAALQGELEGVEFHTHDVFGLQMPVSCPGVPSEVLGPRQSWADKEAYDAKAQDLAARFVRNFKKFEDKASPAIREAAPRVLETIR
;
A
#
# COMPACT_ATOMS: atom_id res chain seq x y z
N GLU A 1 19.33 -25.96 8.69
CA GLU A 1 17.95 -25.61 9.14
C GLU A 1 17.00 -26.79 9.02
N LEU A 2 16.74 -27.32 7.81
CA LEU A 2 15.74 -28.40 7.59
C LEU A 2 15.87 -29.64 8.48
N LEU A 3 17.09 -30.10 8.78
CA LEU A 3 17.32 -31.31 9.58
C LEU A 3 16.80 -31.21 11.04
N ASN A 4 16.70 -30.00 11.57
CA ASN A 4 16.32 -29.73 12.96
C ASN A 4 15.11 -28.78 13.05
N PHE A 5 14.28 -28.73 12.00
CA PHE A 5 13.16 -27.80 11.91
C PHE A 5 11.93 -28.31 12.67
N GLU A 6 11.45 -27.53 13.63
CA GLU A 6 10.14 -27.73 14.27
C GLU A 6 9.24 -26.56 13.90
N PRO A 7 8.05 -26.81 13.29
CA PRO A 7 7.18 -25.73 12.83
C PRO A 7 6.51 -25.03 14.00
N ASP A 8 6.69 -23.71 14.11
CA ASP A 8 5.91 -22.86 15.01
C ASP A 8 4.44 -22.79 14.61
N TRP A 9 4.17 -22.75 13.29
CA TRP A 9 2.85 -22.68 12.70
C TRP A 9 2.71 -23.73 11.60
N SER A 10 1.51 -24.27 11.43
CA SER A 10 1.19 -25.21 10.34
C SER A 10 0.04 -24.69 9.49
N ILE A 11 0.17 -24.82 8.17
CA ILE A 11 -0.88 -24.47 7.20
C ILE A 11 -1.36 -25.75 6.50
N LEU A 12 -2.64 -26.05 6.62
CA LEU A 12 -3.30 -27.18 5.96
C LEU A 12 -4.17 -26.62 4.84
N CYS A 13 -3.71 -26.76 3.59
CA CYS A 13 -4.45 -26.31 2.42
C CYS A 13 -5.04 -27.51 1.66
N ALA A 14 -6.37 -27.61 1.64
CA ALA A 14 -7.13 -28.66 0.97
C ALA A 14 -8.18 -28.03 0.04
N PRO A 15 -7.77 -27.47 -1.12
CA PRO A 15 -8.65 -26.67 -1.98
C PRO A 15 -9.88 -27.44 -2.48
N GLY A 16 -9.79 -28.77 -2.63
CA GLY A 16 -10.89 -29.64 -3.03
C GLY A 16 -11.82 -30.08 -1.89
N PHE A 17 -11.54 -29.72 -0.64
CA PHE A 17 -12.44 -30.00 0.48
C PHE A 17 -13.44 -28.85 0.65
N HIS A 18 -14.73 -29.14 0.48
CA HIS A 18 -15.81 -28.16 0.60
C HIS A 18 -16.51 -28.33 1.94
N ALA A 19 -16.60 -27.26 2.73
CA ALA A 19 -17.37 -27.26 3.96
C ALA A 19 -18.87 -27.36 3.67
N TYR A 20 -19.60 -28.04 4.54
CA TYR A 20 -21.05 -28.03 4.54
C TYR A 20 -21.55 -26.97 5.55
N SER A 21 -21.94 -25.81 5.04
CA SER A 21 -22.30 -24.63 5.87
C SER A 21 -23.38 -24.89 6.93
N GLY A 22 -24.23 -25.90 6.75
CA GLY A 22 -25.25 -26.29 7.72
C GLY A 22 -24.71 -27.01 8.97
N GLU A 23 -23.52 -27.62 8.90
CA GLU A 23 -22.90 -28.37 10.01
C GLU A 23 -21.60 -27.72 10.47
N ASP A 24 -20.80 -27.18 9.56
CA ASP A 24 -19.44 -26.71 9.84
C ASP A 24 -19.38 -25.27 10.36
N ASN A 25 -20.52 -24.57 10.45
CA ASN A 25 -20.62 -23.15 10.83
C ASN A 25 -19.80 -22.20 9.95
N THR A 26 -19.56 -22.57 8.69
CA THR A 26 -18.97 -21.68 7.69
C THR A 26 -20.07 -20.89 6.96
N ARG A 27 -19.75 -19.68 6.50
CA ARG A 27 -20.70 -18.86 5.70
C ARG A 27 -21.02 -19.49 4.35
N GLN A 28 -20.02 -20.13 3.73
CA GLN A 28 -20.07 -20.75 2.41
C GLN A 28 -19.19 -22.02 2.41
N HIS A 29 -19.16 -22.73 1.27
CA HIS A 29 -18.38 -23.96 1.13
C HIS A 29 -16.85 -23.75 1.25
N ASN A 30 -16.37 -22.54 0.93
CA ASN A 30 -14.98 -22.14 1.05
C ASN A 30 -14.71 -21.49 2.42
N PHE A 31 -13.52 -21.73 2.95
CA PHE A 31 -13.11 -21.22 4.26
C PHE A 31 -11.59 -21.03 4.34
N ALA A 32 -11.19 -20.03 5.13
CA ALA A 32 -9.82 -19.83 5.60
C ALA A 32 -9.94 -19.48 7.09
N ILE A 33 -9.41 -20.34 7.96
CA ILE A 33 -9.59 -20.24 9.42
C ILE A 33 -8.22 -20.26 10.09
N ILE A 34 -7.98 -19.29 10.97
CA ILE A 34 -6.76 -19.17 11.78
C ILE A 34 -7.09 -19.56 13.22
N ASN A 35 -6.32 -20.48 13.79
CA ASN A 35 -6.40 -20.89 15.19
C ASN A 35 -5.09 -20.56 15.90
N PHE A 36 -5.07 -19.49 16.70
CA PHE A 36 -3.89 -19.05 17.44
C PHE A 36 -3.49 -20.00 18.57
N THR A 37 -4.44 -20.67 19.22
CA THR A 37 -4.14 -21.64 20.29
C THR A 37 -3.41 -22.86 19.76
N LYS A 38 -3.85 -23.38 18.62
CA LYS A 38 -3.23 -24.54 17.95
C LYS A 38 -2.08 -24.13 17.01
N LYS A 39 -1.87 -22.83 16.79
CA LYS A 39 -0.96 -22.27 15.79
C LYS A 39 -1.15 -22.91 14.41
N GLN A 40 -2.39 -22.97 13.95
CA GLN A 40 -2.78 -23.62 12.72
C GLN A 40 -3.63 -22.72 11.83
N ILE A 41 -3.42 -22.80 10.52
CA ILE A 41 -4.28 -22.23 9.50
C ILE A 41 -4.86 -23.38 8.68
N ILE A 42 -6.17 -23.40 8.47
CA ILE A 42 -6.85 -24.36 7.59
C ILE A 42 -7.55 -23.62 6.44
N ILE A 43 -7.35 -24.09 5.21
CA ILE A 43 -7.88 -23.50 3.99
C ILE A 43 -8.56 -24.60 3.18
N GLY A 44 -9.81 -24.39 2.76
CA GLY A 44 -10.56 -25.35 1.96
C GLY A 44 -11.61 -24.68 1.07
N GLY A 45 -12.00 -25.38 0.00
CA GLY A 45 -13.00 -24.94 -0.98
C GLY A 45 -12.53 -23.78 -1.87
N THR A 46 -11.25 -23.43 -1.82
CA THR A 46 -10.64 -22.36 -2.61
C THR A 46 -9.25 -22.77 -3.08
N GLY A 47 -8.98 -22.59 -4.37
CA GLY A 47 -7.66 -22.80 -4.98
C GLY A 47 -6.79 -21.54 -5.04
N TYR A 48 -7.28 -20.41 -4.53
CA TYR A 48 -6.57 -19.13 -4.59
C TYR A 48 -5.36 -19.12 -3.66
N THR A 49 -4.15 -19.01 -4.22
CA THR A 49 -2.90 -19.13 -3.44
C THR A 49 -2.69 -17.98 -2.45
N GLY A 50 -3.34 -16.83 -2.71
CA GLY A 50 -3.29 -15.67 -1.84
C GLY A 50 -3.83 -15.91 -0.42
N GLU A 51 -4.69 -16.91 -0.21
CA GLU A 51 -5.17 -17.29 1.13
C GLU A 51 -4.03 -17.82 2.02
N ILE A 52 -3.06 -18.54 1.43
CA ILE A 52 -1.89 -19.07 2.15
C ILE A 52 -1.01 -17.90 2.61
N LYS A 53 -0.66 -17.02 1.66
CA LYS A 53 0.17 -15.83 1.91
C LYS A 53 -0.48 -14.90 2.94
N LYS A 54 -1.72 -14.48 2.71
CA LYS A 54 -2.38 -13.52 3.60
C LYS A 54 -2.85 -14.13 4.92
N GLY A 55 -3.02 -15.45 4.98
CA GLY A 55 -3.23 -16.18 6.24
C GLY A 55 -2.04 -16.04 7.17
N ILE A 56 -0.81 -16.33 6.70
CA ILE A 56 0.39 -16.18 7.54
C ILE A 56 0.68 -14.70 7.84
N PHE A 57 0.43 -13.79 6.90
CA PHE A 57 0.56 -12.35 7.17
C PHE A 57 -0.36 -11.89 8.31
N SER A 58 -1.62 -12.37 8.33
CA SER A 58 -2.57 -12.06 9.40
C SER A 58 -2.09 -12.57 10.76
N VAL A 59 -1.43 -13.73 10.79
CA VAL A 59 -0.76 -14.23 12.00
C VAL A 59 0.37 -13.29 12.43
N LEU A 60 1.24 -12.89 11.50
CA LEU A 60 2.36 -12.00 11.79
C LEU A 60 1.88 -10.62 12.27
N ASN A 61 0.78 -10.08 11.71
CA ASN A 61 0.14 -8.85 12.19
C ASN A 61 -0.38 -8.95 13.64
N TYR A 62 -0.59 -10.15 14.18
CA TYR A 62 -0.86 -10.33 15.61
C TYR A 62 0.44 -10.51 16.40
N VAL A 63 1.19 -11.57 16.08
CA VAL A 63 2.30 -12.07 16.90
C VAL A 63 3.41 -11.02 17.01
N LEU A 64 3.77 -10.37 15.91
CA LEU A 64 4.88 -9.43 15.90
C LEU A 64 4.57 -8.17 16.73
N PRO A 65 3.45 -7.44 16.50
CA PRO A 65 3.12 -6.29 17.33
C PRO A 65 2.85 -6.65 18.78
N LYS A 66 2.08 -7.72 19.02
CA LYS A 66 1.57 -8.05 20.35
C LYS A 66 2.62 -8.68 21.26
N GLU A 67 3.47 -9.55 20.72
CA GLU A 67 4.36 -10.41 21.52
C GLU A 67 5.84 -10.04 21.36
N ARG A 68 6.21 -9.38 20.26
CA ARG A 68 7.62 -9.09 19.92
C ARG A 68 7.95 -7.61 19.83
N GLY A 69 6.96 -6.71 19.91
CA GLY A 69 7.17 -5.27 19.76
C GLY A 69 7.61 -4.85 18.34
N VAL A 70 7.43 -5.72 17.35
CA VAL A 70 7.80 -5.46 15.95
C VAL A 70 6.59 -4.94 15.19
N LEU A 71 6.73 -3.80 14.52
CA LEU A 71 5.66 -3.26 13.69
C LEU A 71 5.58 -4.07 12.38
N SER A 72 4.48 -4.80 12.20
CA SER A 72 4.16 -5.50 10.95
C SER A 72 3.48 -4.54 9.97
N MET A 73 3.87 -4.59 8.70
CA MET A 73 3.54 -3.58 7.69
C MET A 73 3.17 -4.20 6.34
N HIS A 74 2.10 -3.70 5.73
CA HIS A 74 1.68 -4.04 4.37
C HIS A 74 2.24 -3.00 3.38
N CYS A 75 3.48 -3.19 2.98
CA CYS A 75 4.26 -2.24 2.20
C CYS A 75 5.34 -2.96 1.38
N SER A 76 5.78 -2.34 0.29
CA SER A 76 7.07 -2.69 -0.33
C SER A 76 8.21 -1.90 0.33
N ALA A 77 9.44 -2.42 0.27
CA ALA A 77 10.61 -1.71 0.75
C ALA A 77 11.82 -1.90 -0.19
N ASN A 78 12.65 -0.86 -0.28
CA ASN A 78 13.91 -0.90 -1.00
C ASN A 78 14.99 -0.10 -0.22
N VAL A 79 16.25 -0.28 -0.61
CA VAL A 79 17.38 0.41 0.02
C VAL A 79 18.18 1.20 -1.02
N GLY A 80 18.68 2.37 -0.67
CA GLY A 80 19.63 3.12 -1.51
C GLY A 80 21.06 2.62 -1.35
N GLN A 81 21.97 3.17 -2.16
CA GLN A 81 23.39 2.79 -2.14
C GLN A 81 24.07 3.12 -0.80
N ASP A 82 23.59 4.16 -0.10
CA ASP A 82 24.10 4.59 1.20
C ASP A 82 23.44 3.85 2.37
N GLY A 83 22.64 2.81 2.10
CA GLY A 83 21.93 2.04 3.11
C GLY A 83 20.65 2.70 3.62
N ASP A 84 20.17 3.76 2.97
CA ASP A 84 18.92 4.45 3.32
C ASP A 84 17.71 3.60 2.89
N THR A 85 17.01 3.00 3.87
CA THR A 85 15.79 2.24 3.58
C THR A 85 14.62 3.18 3.28
N ALA A 86 13.77 2.79 2.33
CA ALA A 86 12.51 3.45 2.04
C ALA A 86 11.35 2.45 2.03
N ILE A 87 10.19 2.88 2.56
CA ILE A 87 8.98 2.06 2.68
C ILE A 87 7.86 2.70 1.86
N PHE A 88 7.07 1.89 1.16
CA PHE A 88 5.94 2.35 0.37
C PHE A 88 4.67 1.59 0.77
N PHE A 89 3.79 2.27 1.51
CA PHE A 89 2.43 1.81 1.78
C PHE A 89 1.49 2.24 0.67
N GLY A 90 0.42 1.47 0.49
CA GLY A 90 -0.60 1.78 -0.51
C GLY A 90 -1.47 0.57 -0.75
N LEU A 91 -2.63 0.78 -1.37
CA LEU A 91 -3.51 -0.32 -1.76
C LEU A 91 -3.11 -0.87 -3.13
N SER A 92 -3.85 -1.87 -3.63
CA SER A 92 -3.64 -2.35 -4.99
C SER A 92 -3.88 -1.22 -5.99
N GLY A 93 -3.05 -1.10 -7.03
CA GLY A 93 -3.20 -0.09 -8.08
C GLY A 93 -2.73 1.33 -7.74
N THR A 94 -2.21 1.58 -6.53
CA THR A 94 -1.65 2.89 -6.14
C THR A 94 -0.17 3.07 -6.50
N GLY A 95 0.43 2.09 -7.20
CA GLY A 95 1.80 2.18 -7.69
C GLY A 95 2.90 1.70 -6.74
N LYS A 96 2.58 0.98 -5.64
CA LYS A 96 3.59 0.41 -4.72
C LYS A 96 4.73 -0.30 -5.45
N THR A 97 4.41 -1.33 -6.22
CA THR A 97 5.40 -2.14 -6.94
C THR A 97 6.13 -1.32 -8.01
N THR A 98 5.41 -0.47 -8.75
CA THR A 98 5.99 0.38 -9.80
C THR A 98 6.96 1.44 -9.26
N LEU A 99 6.78 1.89 -8.02
CA LEU A 99 7.57 2.94 -7.38
C LEU A 99 8.69 2.37 -6.49
N SER A 100 8.54 1.15 -5.96
CA SER A 100 9.61 0.45 -5.25
C SER A 100 10.60 -0.26 -6.18
N ALA A 101 10.17 -0.63 -7.39
CA ALA A 101 11.02 -1.18 -8.45
C ALA A 101 11.88 -0.08 -9.13
N ASP A 102 12.77 0.53 -8.33
CA ASP A 102 13.77 1.48 -8.80
C ASP A 102 15.07 0.73 -9.15
N PRO A 103 15.58 0.81 -10.40
CA PRO A 103 16.83 0.18 -10.78
C PRO A 103 18.05 0.62 -9.94
N ALA A 104 18.02 1.80 -9.32
CA ALA A 104 19.11 2.31 -8.49
C ALA A 104 19.04 1.83 -7.03
N ARG A 105 17.93 1.20 -6.62
CA ARG A 105 17.66 0.86 -5.22
C ARG A 105 17.32 -0.63 -5.09
N PRO A 106 18.20 -1.45 -4.49
CA PRO A 106 17.92 -2.86 -4.32
C PRO A 106 16.61 -3.13 -3.55
N LEU A 107 15.82 -4.08 -4.04
CA LEU A 107 14.53 -4.46 -3.47
C LEU A 107 14.74 -5.29 -2.20
N ILE A 108 14.08 -4.91 -1.10
CA ILE A 108 14.00 -5.74 0.12
C ILE A 108 12.81 -6.71 -0.01
N GLY A 109 11.67 -6.22 -0.48
CA GLY A 109 10.46 -7.02 -0.71
C GLY A 109 9.33 -6.17 -1.26
N ASP A 110 8.28 -6.81 -1.81
CA ASP A 110 7.21 -6.10 -2.54
C ASP A 110 5.92 -5.89 -1.74
N ASP A 111 5.71 -6.56 -0.61
CA ASP A 111 4.36 -6.55 0.02
C ASP A 111 4.31 -6.60 1.56
N GLU A 112 5.17 -7.38 2.23
CA GLU A 112 5.01 -7.65 3.68
C GLU A 112 6.35 -7.55 4.45
N HIS A 113 6.43 -6.60 5.39
CA HIS A 113 7.67 -6.33 6.13
C HIS A 113 7.45 -6.11 7.62
N GLY A 114 8.49 -6.37 8.40
CA GLY A 114 8.57 -6.00 9.81
C GLY A 114 9.56 -4.87 10.04
N TRP A 115 9.24 -3.96 10.96
CA TRP A 115 10.18 -2.98 11.49
C TRP A 115 10.47 -3.33 12.95
N SER A 116 11.66 -3.91 13.17
CA SER A 116 12.19 -4.25 14.49
C SER A 116 13.01 -3.10 15.08
N ASP A 117 13.75 -3.37 16.14
CA ASP A 117 14.70 -2.43 16.71
C ASP A 117 16.05 -2.43 15.97
N GLU A 118 16.24 -3.37 15.03
CA GLU A 118 17.44 -3.47 14.19
C GLU A 118 17.24 -2.91 12.79
N GLY A 119 16.00 -2.83 12.30
CA GLY A 119 15.72 -2.36 10.95
C GLY A 119 14.48 -2.97 10.33
N ILE A 120 14.47 -3.00 9.00
CA ILE A 120 13.40 -3.54 8.16
C ILE A 120 13.79 -4.93 7.68
N PHE A 121 12.87 -5.88 7.71
CA PHE A 121 13.07 -7.20 7.13
C PHE A 121 11.82 -7.67 6.40
N ASN A 122 12.03 -8.37 5.29
CA ASN A 122 10.97 -9.00 4.52
C ASN A 122 10.45 -10.25 5.25
N PHE A 123 9.13 -10.48 5.22
CA PHE A 123 8.55 -11.74 5.71
C PHE A 123 8.59 -12.85 4.66
N GLU A 124 8.73 -12.48 3.39
CA GLU A 124 8.57 -13.36 2.24
C GLU A 124 9.92 -13.74 1.62
N GLY A 125 9.96 -14.90 0.96
CA GLY A 125 11.10 -15.35 0.13
C GLY A 125 10.90 -15.10 -1.37
N GLY A 126 9.87 -14.36 -1.76
CA GLY A 126 9.44 -14.14 -3.13
C GLY A 126 8.44 -13.00 -3.26
N CYS A 127 7.91 -12.84 -4.46
CA CYS A 127 6.90 -11.83 -4.77
C CYS A 127 5.65 -12.47 -5.36
N TYR A 128 4.50 -11.81 -5.21
CA TYR A 128 3.21 -12.25 -5.76
C TYR A 128 2.54 -11.13 -6.55
N ALA A 129 3.10 -10.85 -7.72
CA ALA A 129 2.78 -9.68 -8.53
C ALA A 129 1.52 -9.86 -9.39
N LYS A 130 0.81 -8.76 -9.64
CA LYS A 130 -0.30 -8.70 -10.61
C LYS A 130 0.27 -8.64 -12.03
N THR A 131 -0.34 -9.34 -12.97
CA THR A 131 0.18 -9.43 -14.35
C THR A 131 -0.72 -8.81 -15.41
N ILE A 132 -1.94 -8.36 -15.07
CA ILE A 132 -2.84 -7.75 -16.06
C ILE A 132 -2.20 -6.49 -16.68
N GLY A 133 -2.12 -6.43 -18.00
CA GLY A 133 -1.50 -5.35 -18.75
C GLY A 133 0.03 -5.22 -18.57
N LEU A 134 0.69 -6.26 -18.07
CA LEU A 134 2.14 -6.29 -17.86
C LEU A 134 2.88 -6.26 -19.20
N THR A 135 3.81 -5.31 -19.35
CA THR A 135 4.74 -5.26 -20.48
C THR A 135 6.15 -5.01 -19.98
N GLU A 136 7.16 -5.44 -20.76
CA GLU A 136 8.56 -5.25 -20.38
C GLU A 136 8.94 -3.75 -20.31
N GLU A 137 8.33 -2.92 -21.14
CA GLU A 137 8.61 -1.47 -21.16
C GLU A 137 8.12 -0.77 -19.89
N LYS A 138 6.97 -1.20 -19.34
CA LYS A 138 6.39 -0.59 -18.14
C LYS A 138 7.04 -1.12 -16.86
N GLU A 139 7.25 -2.43 -16.76
CA GLU A 139 7.70 -3.12 -15.55
C GLU A 139 8.76 -4.20 -15.87
N PRO A 140 9.97 -3.79 -16.32
CA PRO A 140 10.97 -4.71 -16.85
C PRO A 140 11.47 -5.73 -15.81
N GLN A 141 11.59 -5.34 -14.54
CA GLN A 141 12.07 -6.23 -13.48
C GLN A 141 11.08 -7.38 -13.23
N ILE A 142 9.78 -7.07 -13.13
CA ILE A 142 8.74 -8.09 -12.95
C ILE A 142 8.65 -8.97 -14.18
N TYR A 143 8.60 -8.37 -15.38
CA TYR A 143 8.50 -9.12 -16.64
C TYR A 143 9.65 -10.14 -16.78
N ARG A 144 10.88 -9.74 -16.48
CA ARG A 144 12.07 -10.61 -16.55
C ARG A 144 12.16 -11.62 -15.40
N ALA A 145 11.49 -11.38 -14.28
CA ALA A 145 11.37 -12.36 -13.19
C ALA A 145 10.48 -13.56 -13.56
N ILE A 146 9.66 -13.43 -14.61
CA ILE A 146 8.82 -14.52 -15.12
C ILE A 146 9.66 -15.45 -16.00
N LYS A 147 10.37 -16.36 -15.33
CA LYS A 147 11.20 -17.42 -15.91
C LYS A 147 10.93 -18.75 -15.23
N HIS A 148 11.61 -19.82 -15.64
CA HIS A 148 11.44 -21.15 -15.03
C HIS A 148 11.54 -21.08 -13.50
N GLY A 149 10.57 -21.68 -12.80
CA GLY A 149 10.41 -21.57 -11.35
C GLY A 149 9.30 -20.60 -10.93
N ALA A 150 8.88 -19.66 -11.79
CA ALA A 150 7.71 -18.82 -11.57
C ALA A 150 6.41 -19.60 -11.84
N ILE A 151 5.34 -19.25 -11.12
CA ILE A 151 4.00 -19.85 -11.26
C ILE A 151 3.02 -18.78 -11.72
N LEU A 152 2.39 -19.01 -12.87
CA LEU A 152 1.34 -18.14 -13.43
C LEU A 152 -0.03 -18.62 -12.93
N GLU A 153 -0.83 -17.71 -12.39
CA GLU A 153 -2.15 -18.01 -11.81
C GLU A 153 -3.24 -17.27 -12.61
N ASN A 154 -4.18 -18.05 -13.16
CA ASN A 154 -5.33 -17.58 -13.95
C ASN A 154 -4.99 -16.84 -15.26
N ILE A 155 -3.83 -17.11 -15.86
CA ILE A 155 -3.37 -16.46 -17.09
C ILE A 155 -3.64 -17.33 -18.33
N HIS A 156 -4.17 -16.72 -19.39
CA HIS A 156 -4.28 -17.33 -20.71
C HIS A 156 -2.98 -17.19 -21.52
N PHE A 157 -2.78 -18.11 -22.45
CA PHE A 157 -1.67 -18.07 -23.41
C PHE A 157 -2.20 -17.71 -24.80
N PHE A 158 -1.36 -17.12 -25.65
CA PHE A 158 -1.71 -16.99 -27.07
C PHE A 158 -1.87 -18.37 -27.70
N GLU A 159 -2.92 -18.54 -28.50
CA GLU A 159 -3.29 -19.82 -29.10
C GLU A 159 -2.10 -20.48 -29.83
N GLY A 160 -1.86 -21.76 -29.56
CA GLY A 160 -0.74 -22.51 -30.15
C GLY A 160 0.64 -22.17 -29.61
N THR A 161 0.76 -21.30 -28.60
CA THR A 161 2.05 -20.88 -28.02
C THR A 161 2.14 -21.17 -26.52
N ARG A 162 3.33 -20.93 -25.95
CA ARG A 162 3.56 -20.86 -24.49
C ARG A 162 3.80 -19.42 -24.02
N ILE A 163 3.40 -18.43 -24.82
CA ILE A 163 3.57 -17.02 -24.50
C ILE A 163 2.33 -16.56 -23.70
N PRO A 164 2.49 -16.11 -22.45
CA PRO A 164 1.38 -15.58 -21.67
C PRO A 164 0.77 -14.35 -22.34
N ASN A 165 -0.56 -14.27 -22.37
CA ASN A 165 -1.29 -13.09 -22.80
C ASN A 165 -1.69 -12.26 -21.57
N TYR A 166 -0.84 -11.30 -21.20
CA TYR A 166 -1.05 -10.44 -20.05
C TYR A 166 -2.20 -9.44 -20.21
N ASP A 167 -2.72 -9.24 -21.41
CA ASP A 167 -3.89 -8.39 -21.65
C ASP A 167 -5.22 -9.14 -21.49
N SER A 168 -5.18 -10.47 -21.30
CA SER A 168 -6.39 -11.28 -21.16
C SER A 168 -6.91 -11.30 -19.72
N ASP A 169 -8.16 -10.92 -19.55
CA ASP A 169 -8.96 -10.99 -18.31
C ASP A 169 -10.03 -12.10 -18.34
N ALA A 170 -9.95 -13.02 -19.31
CA ALA A 170 -11.01 -13.99 -19.61
C ALA A 170 -11.39 -14.91 -18.42
N ILE A 171 -10.47 -15.13 -17.48
CA ILE A 171 -10.76 -15.75 -16.17
C ILE A 171 -11.01 -14.68 -15.11
N THR A 172 -10.12 -13.70 -15.01
CA THR A 172 -10.18 -12.60 -14.03
C THR A 172 -9.22 -11.48 -14.41
N GLU A 173 -9.51 -10.24 -14.00
CA GLU A 173 -8.53 -9.14 -14.01
C GLU A 173 -7.44 -9.30 -12.93
N ASN A 174 -7.62 -10.17 -11.94
CA ASN A 174 -6.63 -10.46 -10.89
C ASN A 174 -5.69 -11.60 -11.30
N THR A 175 -5.17 -11.56 -12.53
CA THR A 175 -4.11 -12.45 -12.99
C THR A 175 -2.83 -12.19 -12.20
N ARG A 176 -2.12 -13.26 -11.85
CA ARG A 176 -0.98 -13.20 -10.91
C ARG A 176 0.19 -14.05 -11.37
N VAL A 177 1.37 -13.69 -10.87
CA VAL A 177 2.57 -14.52 -10.93
C VAL A 177 3.23 -14.56 -9.57
N SER A 178 3.68 -15.74 -9.14
CA SER A 178 4.61 -15.88 -8.02
C SER A 178 6.00 -16.27 -8.53
N TYR A 179 7.03 -15.69 -7.94
CA TYR A 179 8.42 -16.03 -8.22
C TYR A 179 9.29 -15.81 -6.97
N PRO A 180 10.37 -16.59 -6.78
CA PRO A 180 11.28 -16.37 -5.66
C PRO A 180 12.05 -15.05 -5.85
N ILE A 181 12.48 -14.44 -4.75
CA ILE A 181 12.96 -13.05 -4.79
C ILE A 181 14.23 -12.89 -5.63
N HIS A 182 15.08 -13.92 -5.67
CA HIS A 182 16.29 -13.98 -6.50
C HIS A 182 16.01 -14.01 -8.02
N HIS A 183 14.74 -14.05 -8.46
CA HIS A 183 14.39 -13.78 -9.86
C HIS A 183 14.51 -12.30 -10.23
N ILE A 184 14.47 -11.40 -9.25
CA ILE A 184 14.74 -9.97 -9.42
C ILE A 184 16.24 -9.75 -9.27
N ASP A 185 16.92 -9.36 -10.35
CA ASP A 185 18.39 -9.25 -10.37
C ASP A 185 18.95 -8.25 -9.33
N ASN A 186 18.16 -7.25 -8.94
CA ASN A 186 18.53 -6.22 -7.96
C ASN A 186 17.83 -6.42 -6.61
N ALA A 187 17.51 -7.65 -6.21
CA ALA A 187 16.99 -7.92 -4.87
C ALA A 187 18.10 -8.14 -3.83
N LEU A 188 17.83 -7.82 -2.57
CA LEU A 188 18.73 -8.07 -1.45
C LEU A 188 18.59 -9.49 -0.91
N GLU A 189 19.73 -10.15 -0.71
CA GLU A 189 19.86 -11.42 -0.02
C GLU A 189 21.01 -11.33 1.02
N PRO A 190 20.71 -11.33 2.34
CA PRO A 190 19.39 -11.45 2.96
C PRO A 190 18.53 -10.20 2.74
N SER A 191 17.21 -10.40 2.72
CA SER A 191 16.20 -9.35 2.50
C SER A 191 15.96 -8.50 3.75
N VAL A 192 16.99 -7.77 4.17
CA VAL A 192 17.06 -6.93 5.37
C VAL A 192 17.64 -5.57 4.99
N GLY A 193 17.10 -4.49 5.57
CA GLY A 193 17.60 -3.13 5.45
C GLY A 193 17.66 -2.44 6.81
N GLY A 194 18.37 -1.31 6.89
CA GLY A 194 18.40 -0.49 8.10
C GLY A 194 17.07 0.21 8.38
N HIS A 195 17.03 1.06 9.41
CA HIS A 195 15.85 1.88 9.70
C HIS A 195 15.50 2.78 8.50
N PRO A 196 14.21 2.96 8.19
CA PRO A 196 13.78 3.79 7.08
C PRO A 196 14.10 5.26 7.34
N ARG A 197 14.60 5.96 6.32
CA ARG A 197 14.68 7.43 6.34
C ARG A 197 13.41 8.07 5.81
N ASN A 198 12.73 7.37 4.90
CA ASN A 198 11.54 7.85 4.22
C ASN A 198 10.45 6.77 4.18
N ILE A 199 9.22 7.17 4.51
CA ILE A 199 8.03 6.34 4.33
C ILE A 199 7.06 7.10 3.41
N PHE A 200 6.54 6.41 2.41
CA PHE A 200 5.61 6.95 1.44
C PHE A 200 4.24 6.28 1.61
N PHE A 201 3.21 7.09 1.84
CA PHE A 201 1.81 6.68 1.77
C PHE A 201 1.28 7.01 0.37
N LEU A 202 1.09 5.99 -0.45
CA LEU A 202 0.60 6.13 -1.81
C LEU A 202 -0.93 6.08 -1.82
N THR A 203 -1.54 7.13 -2.36
CA THR A 203 -3.00 7.23 -2.51
C THR A 203 -3.37 7.56 -3.94
N CYS A 204 -4.39 6.90 -4.49
CA CYS A 204 -4.94 7.25 -5.79
C CYS A 204 -6.17 8.14 -5.58
N ASP A 205 -5.97 9.45 -5.41
CA ASP A 205 -7.09 10.38 -5.24
C ASP A 205 -7.74 10.72 -6.58
N ALA A 206 -8.86 10.07 -6.90
CA ALA A 206 -9.66 10.36 -8.09
C ALA A 206 -10.56 11.59 -7.95
N PHE A 207 -10.61 12.23 -6.79
CA PHE A 207 -11.31 13.50 -6.57
C PHE A 207 -10.43 14.71 -6.93
N GLY A 208 -9.11 14.53 -7.07
CA GLY A 208 -8.17 15.56 -7.51
C GLY A 208 -7.92 16.67 -6.48
N VAL A 209 -8.04 16.34 -5.20
CA VAL A 209 -7.97 17.27 -4.06
C VAL A 209 -6.61 17.22 -3.40
N LEU A 210 -6.08 16.02 -3.16
CA LEU A 210 -4.85 15.86 -2.41
C LEU A 210 -3.64 16.38 -3.20
N PRO A 211 -2.69 17.07 -2.54
CA PRO A 211 -1.47 17.52 -3.19
C PRO A 211 -0.68 16.35 -3.79
N PRO A 212 0.10 16.57 -4.86
CA PRO A 212 0.93 15.50 -5.44
C PRO A 212 1.90 14.86 -4.44
N ILE A 213 2.48 15.66 -3.55
CA ILE A 213 3.30 15.22 -2.43
C ILE A 213 3.09 16.15 -1.22
N SER A 214 3.11 15.59 -0.01
CA SER A 214 3.08 16.36 1.22
C SER A 214 3.90 15.71 2.31
N ARG A 215 4.63 16.50 3.09
CA ARG A 215 5.28 16.03 4.33
C ARG A 215 4.25 15.98 5.44
N LEU A 216 4.22 14.87 6.18
CA LEU A 216 3.30 14.67 7.30
C LEU A 216 4.03 14.90 8.63
N THR A 217 3.33 15.51 9.60
CA THR A 217 3.76 15.41 11.00
C THR A 217 3.53 13.98 11.52
N PRO A 218 4.12 13.57 12.66
CA PRO A 218 3.87 12.25 13.24
C PRO A 218 2.38 11.97 13.49
N GLU A 219 1.62 12.97 13.95
CA GLU A 219 0.18 12.86 14.21
C GLU A 219 -0.61 12.67 12.92
N GLN A 220 -0.26 13.44 11.89
CA GLN A 220 -0.84 13.27 10.55
C GLN A 220 -0.49 11.89 9.98
N ALA A 221 0.76 11.43 10.12
CA ALA A 221 1.16 10.11 9.65
C ALA A 221 0.31 9.01 10.31
N MET A 222 0.11 9.06 11.63
CA MET A 222 -0.80 8.13 12.31
C MET A 222 -2.25 8.23 11.80
N TYR A 223 -2.77 9.44 11.61
CA TYR A 223 -4.13 9.65 11.11
C TYR A 223 -4.33 9.11 9.69
N TYR A 224 -3.43 9.43 8.76
CA TYR A 224 -3.49 8.96 7.37
C TYR A 224 -3.19 7.46 7.26
N PHE A 225 -2.37 6.90 8.15
CA PHE A 225 -2.14 5.47 8.23
C PHE A 225 -3.42 4.73 8.67
N ILE A 226 -4.10 5.18 9.74
CA ILE A 226 -5.39 4.62 10.16
C ILE A 226 -6.46 4.81 9.08
N SER A 227 -6.44 5.94 8.38
CA SER A 227 -7.41 6.21 7.32
C SER A 227 -7.20 5.28 6.12
N GLY A 228 -5.95 5.11 5.68
CA GLY A 228 -5.58 4.25 4.56
C GLY A 228 -6.40 4.53 3.30
N TYR A 229 -6.48 5.82 2.95
CA TYR A 229 -7.34 6.32 1.89
C TYR A 229 -6.79 6.04 0.49
N THR A 230 -7.67 5.63 -0.42
CA THR A 230 -7.51 5.66 -1.88
C THR A 230 -8.87 5.91 -2.53
N ALA A 231 -8.93 6.09 -3.84
CA ALA A 231 -10.18 6.03 -4.60
C ALA A 231 -10.18 4.88 -5.60
N LYS A 232 -11.36 4.28 -5.79
CA LYS A 232 -11.67 3.43 -6.94
C LYS A 232 -12.00 4.33 -8.12
N VAL A 233 -11.43 4.02 -9.27
CA VAL A 233 -11.59 4.82 -10.50
C VAL A 233 -12.75 4.26 -11.31
N ALA A 234 -13.61 5.14 -11.83
CA ALA A 234 -14.74 4.75 -12.65
C ALA A 234 -14.28 4.00 -13.92
N GLY A 235 -14.96 2.90 -14.24
CA GLY A 235 -14.65 2.06 -15.40
C GLY A 235 -13.45 1.12 -15.25
N THR A 236 -12.80 1.07 -14.07
CA THR A 236 -11.70 0.12 -13.78
C THR A 236 -12.10 -1.01 -12.83
N GLU A 237 -13.32 -0.95 -12.27
CA GLU A 237 -13.90 -2.00 -11.43
C GLU A 237 -15.39 -2.15 -11.78
N GLU A 238 -15.88 -3.39 -11.78
CA GLU A 238 -17.26 -3.73 -12.12
C GLU A 238 -18.24 -2.94 -11.22
N GLY A 239 -19.15 -2.19 -11.84
CA GLY A 239 -20.18 -1.40 -11.15
C GLY A 239 -19.75 -0.02 -10.64
N VAL A 240 -18.51 0.43 -10.89
CA VAL A 240 -18.04 1.77 -10.50
C VAL A 240 -18.18 2.76 -11.66
N THR A 241 -19.20 3.61 -11.59
CA THR A 241 -19.49 4.65 -12.61
C THR A 241 -18.94 6.03 -12.26
N GLU A 242 -18.65 6.28 -10.98
CA GLU A 242 -18.07 7.53 -10.46
C GLU A 242 -16.95 7.21 -9.45
N PRO A 243 -15.99 8.13 -9.22
CA PRO A 243 -14.96 7.96 -8.19
C PRO A 243 -15.54 7.61 -6.81
N GLN A 244 -15.09 6.50 -6.23
CA GLN A 244 -15.51 6.08 -4.89
C GLN A 244 -14.34 6.10 -3.91
N ALA A 245 -14.46 6.92 -2.87
CA ALA A 245 -13.52 6.93 -1.76
C ALA A 245 -13.53 5.56 -1.05
N THR A 246 -12.36 4.96 -0.92
CA THR A 246 -12.13 3.70 -0.22
C THR A 246 -11.13 3.94 0.90
N PHE A 247 -11.44 3.39 2.08
CA PHE A 247 -10.60 3.50 3.26
C PHE A 247 -10.29 2.09 3.76
N SER A 248 -9.00 1.75 3.83
CA SER A 248 -8.53 0.47 4.34
C SER A 248 -7.46 0.74 5.37
N ALA A 249 -7.83 0.66 6.65
CA ALA A 249 -6.95 0.99 7.75
C ALA A 249 -5.57 0.33 7.65
N CYS A 250 -4.53 1.09 7.97
CA CYS A 250 -3.11 0.70 7.84
C CYS A 250 -2.73 0.21 6.44
N PHE A 251 -3.49 0.62 5.42
CA PHE A 251 -3.40 0.14 4.03
C PHE A 251 -3.55 -1.39 3.90
N GLY A 252 -4.17 -2.07 4.88
CA GLY A 252 -4.18 -3.53 4.99
C GLY A 252 -5.28 -4.11 5.87
N ALA A 253 -6.41 -3.40 6.04
CA ALA A 253 -7.47 -3.75 6.99
C ALA A 253 -7.93 -5.22 7.01
N PRO A 254 -8.06 -5.93 5.87
CA PRO A 254 -8.46 -7.35 5.88
C PRO A 254 -7.52 -8.28 6.64
N PHE A 255 -6.27 -7.85 6.89
CA PHE A 255 -5.22 -8.66 7.48
C PHE A 255 -4.86 -8.25 8.91
N LEU A 256 -5.64 -7.34 9.52
CA LEU A 256 -5.35 -6.77 10.85
C LEU A 256 -6.20 -7.45 11.95
N PRO A 257 -5.60 -8.32 12.78
CA PRO A 257 -6.28 -8.90 13.94
C PRO A 257 -6.37 -7.95 15.14
N LEU A 258 -5.44 -7.00 15.27
CA LEU A 258 -5.47 -5.96 16.30
C LEU A 258 -6.20 -4.69 15.81
N HIS A 259 -6.54 -3.81 16.75
CA HIS A 259 -7.14 -2.51 16.41
C HIS A 259 -6.15 -1.62 15.64
N PRO A 260 -6.57 -0.90 14.57
CA PRO A 260 -5.68 -0.06 13.76
C PRO A 260 -4.84 0.95 14.54
N THR A 261 -5.38 1.52 15.63
CA THR A 261 -4.65 2.50 16.46
C THR A 261 -3.40 1.90 17.09
N HIS A 262 -3.36 0.59 17.35
CA HIS A 262 -2.19 -0.07 17.91
C HIS A 262 -0.99 -0.01 16.95
N TYR A 263 -1.21 -0.34 15.68
CA TYR A 263 -0.16 -0.25 14.65
C TYR A 263 0.24 1.20 14.39
N ALA A 264 -0.72 2.13 14.41
CA ALA A 264 -0.44 3.54 14.21
C ALA A 264 0.41 4.13 15.34
N GLU A 265 0.13 3.80 16.60
CA GLU A 265 0.95 4.23 17.74
C GLU A 265 2.37 3.65 17.67
N MET A 266 2.51 2.39 17.24
CA MET A 266 3.83 1.80 16.98
C MET A 266 4.59 2.55 15.89
N LEU A 267 3.91 2.88 14.78
CA LEU A 267 4.49 3.69 13.70
C LEU A 267 4.93 5.06 14.22
N GLY A 268 4.07 5.76 14.96
CA GLY A 268 4.38 7.08 15.51
C GLY A 268 5.60 7.07 16.44
N ARG A 269 5.73 6.06 17.31
CA ARG A 269 6.92 5.90 18.16
C ARG A 269 8.19 5.67 17.33
N LYS A 270 8.16 4.72 16.40
CA LYS A 270 9.33 4.41 15.56
C LYS A 270 9.74 5.59 14.66
N MET A 271 8.78 6.37 14.19
CA MET A 271 9.07 7.62 13.47
C MET A 271 9.83 8.63 14.33
N GLN A 272 9.43 8.81 15.59
CA GLN A 272 10.09 9.73 16.52
C GLN A 272 11.47 9.23 16.95
N GLU A 273 11.61 7.91 17.20
CA GLU A 273 12.86 7.28 17.61
C GLU A 273 13.95 7.35 16.53
N HIS A 274 13.56 7.33 15.25
CA HIS A 274 14.49 7.23 14.12
C HIS A 274 14.49 8.45 13.19
N ASP A 275 13.80 9.54 13.56
CA ASP A 275 13.69 10.79 12.79
C ASP A 275 13.27 10.55 11.33
N VAL A 276 12.18 9.80 11.16
CA VAL A 276 11.74 9.33 9.83
C VAL A 276 10.80 10.34 9.17
N ASN A 277 11.12 10.71 7.93
CA ASN A 277 10.23 11.54 7.11
C ASN A 277 9.08 10.69 6.55
N VAL A 278 7.84 11.16 6.71
CA VAL A 278 6.66 10.52 6.10
C VAL A 278 6.04 11.45 5.08
N TRP A 279 5.78 10.88 3.90
CA TRP A 279 5.26 11.58 2.74
C TRP A 279 3.92 10.99 2.32
N LEU A 280 2.90 11.82 2.16
CA LEU A 280 1.68 11.46 1.47
C LEU A 280 1.84 11.79 -0.01
N VAL A 281 1.72 10.80 -0.89
CA VAL A 281 1.92 10.96 -2.34
C VAL A 281 0.64 10.62 -3.08
N ASN A 282 0.06 11.60 -3.78
CA ASN A 282 -1.07 11.37 -4.65
C ASN A 282 -0.59 10.85 -6.02
N THR A 283 -0.96 9.60 -6.33
CA THR A 283 -0.72 8.91 -7.61
C THR A 283 -1.97 8.89 -8.50
N GLY A 284 -3.01 9.59 -8.07
CA GLY A 284 -4.31 9.75 -8.73
C GLY A 284 -4.37 10.99 -9.61
N TRP A 285 -5.39 11.82 -9.43
CA TRP A 285 -5.73 12.93 -10.31
C TRP A 285 -5.27 14.29 -9.78
N THR A 286 -5.09 15.23 -10.70
CA THR A 286 -4.84 16.66 -10.46
C THR A 286 -5.56 17.52 -11.51
N GLY A 287 -5.77 18.81 -11.24
CA GLY A 287 -6.46 19.75 -12.12
C GLY A 287 -7.99 19.58 -12.22
N GLY A 288 -8.55 18.63 -11.48
CA GLY A 288 -9.97 18.28 -11.50
C GLY A 288 -10.20 16.86 -10.97
N ALA A 289 -11.45 16.54 -10.64
CA ALA A 289 -11.85 15.16 -10.40
C ALA A 289 -11.75 14.32 -11.69
N TYR A 290 -11.81 12.99 -11.56
CA TYR A 290 -11.89 12.07 -12.70
C TYR A 290 -12.96 12.53 -13.73
N GLY A 291 -12.60 12.50 -15.01
CA GLY A 291 -13.42 12.98 -16.11
C GLY A 291 -13.22 14.47 -16.47
N ILE A 292 -12.65 15.27 -15.57
CA ILE A 292 -12.30 16.68 -15.80
C ILE A 292 -10.78 16.87 -15.74
N GLY A 293 -10.16 16.42 -14.65
CA GLY A 293 -8.73 16.47 -14.45
C GLY A 293 -7.99 15.34 -15.17
N SER A 294 -6.69 15.26 -14.93
CA SER A 294 -5.83 14.22 -15.49
C SER A 294 -5.08 13.48 -14.40
N ARG A 295 -4.70 12.23 -14.66
CA ARG A 295 -3.85 11.48 -13.75
C ARG A 295 -2.47 12.13 -13.68
N ILE A 296 -1.91 12.25 -12.48
CA ILE A 296 -0.57 12.79 -12.27
C ILE A 296 0.42 11.95 -13.07
N ASN A 297 1.26 12.63 -13.86
CA ASN A 297 2.23 11.97 -14.71
C ASN A 297 3.22 11.16 -13.86
N LEU A 298 3.38 9.88 -14.19
CA LEU A 298 4.30 8.98 -13.48
C LEU A 298 5.74 9.53 -13.41
N LYS A 299 6.18 10.28 -14.43
CA LYS A 299 7.50 10.94 -14.40
C LYS A 299 7.61 11.95 -13.26
N TYR A 300 6.53 12.71 -12.99
CA TYR A 300 6.50 13.66 -11.88
C TYR A 300 6.42 12.94 -10.54
N THR A 301 5.63 11.88 -10.41
CA THR A 301 5.61 11.05 -9.19
C THR A 301 6.98 10.48 -8.86
N ARG A 302 7.70 9.95 -9.85
CA ARG A 302 9.07 9.46 -9.68
C ARG A 302 10.05 10.57 -9.31
N ALA A 303 9.93 11.75 -9.91
CA ALA A 303 10.76 12.91 -9.57
C ALA A 303 10.54 13.36 -8.12
N MET A 304 9.29 13.44 -7.65
CA MET A 304 8.98 13.81 -6.25
C MET A 304 9.51 12.79 -5.23
N ILE A 305 9.36 11.50 -5.52
CA ILE A 305 9.91 10.44 -4.65
C ILE A 305 11.44 10.50 -4.65
N SER A 306 12.07 10.70 -5.81
CA SER A 306 13.53 10.83 -5.90
C SER A 306 14.05 12.03 -5.11
N ALA A 307 13.39 13.18 -5.24
CA ALA A 307 13.72 14.39 -4.50
C ALA A 307 13.59 14.19 -2.97
N ALA A 308 12.54 13.48 -2.52
CA ALA A 308 12.37 13.13 -1.10
C ALA A 308 13.47 12.17 -0.61
N LEU A 309 13.79 11.13 -1.40
CA LEU A 309 14.84 10.16 -1.08
C LEU A 309 16.24 10.79 -1.01
N GLN A 310 16.51 11.76 -1.89
CA GLN A 310 17.79 12.46 -1.98
C GLN A 310 17.92 13.65 -1.01
N GLY A 311 16.89 13.91 -0.18
CA GLY A 311 16.88 15.03 0.77
C GLY A 311 16.70 16.40 0.11
N GLU A 312 16.40 16.47 -1.20
CA GLU A 312 16.25 17.73 -1.94
C GLU A 312 15.04 18.56 -1.47
N LEU A 313 14.10 17.94 -0.74
CA LEU A 313 12.94 18.62 -0.16
C LEU A 313 13.15 19.14 1.27
N GLU A 314 14.29 18.86 1.92
CA GLU A 314 14.52 19.23 3.33
C GLU A 314 14.61 20.76 3.54
N GLY A 315 15.21 21.47 2.58
CA GLY A 315 15.41 22.92 2.61
C GLY A 315 14.36 23.73 1.83
N VAL A 316 13.32 23.09 1.31
CA VAL A 316 12.29 23.75 0.50
C VAL A 316 11.23 24.40 1.40
N GLU A 317 10.70 25.54 0.98
CA GLU A 317 9.56 26.18 1.65
C GLU A 317 8.29 25.34 1.46
N PHE A 318 7.47 25.25 2.52
CA PHE A 318 6.21 24.51 2.48
C PHE A 318 5.02 25.45 2.69
N HIS A 319 3.98 25.25 1.89
CA HIS A 319 2.67 25.84 2.10
C HIS A 319 1.76 24.84 2.80
N THR A 320 0.99 25.30 3.78
CA THR A 320 0.02 24.46 4.48
C THR A 320 -1.28 24.41 3.70
N HIS A 321 -1.78 23.20 3.43
CA HIS A 321 -3.09 23.02 2.79
C HIS A 321 -4.22 23.46 3.74
N ASP A 322 -5.12 24.34 3.29
CA ASP A 322 -6.15 24.97 4.14
C ASP A 322 -7.09 23.97 4.84
N VAL A 323 -7.58 22.97 4.10
CA VAL A 323 -8.52 21.96 4.62
C VAL A 323 -7.81 20.85 5.40
N PHE A 324 -6.75 20.26 4.83
CA PHE A 324 -6.11 19.05 5.38
C PHE A 324 -4.90 19.34 6.29
N GLY A 325 -4.42 20.58 6.36
CA GLY A 325 -3.23 20.95 7.15
C GLY A 325 -1.92 20.34 6.63
N LEU A 326 -1.90 19.77 5.43
CA LEU A 326 -0.76 19.08 4.83
C LEU A 326 0.34 20.06 4.44
N GLN A 327 1.61 19.72 4.68
CA GLN A 327 2.75 20.53 4.26
C GLN A 327 3.10 20.22 2.80
N MET A 328 2.81 21.13 1.88
CA MET A 328 3.04 20.99 0.43
C MET A 328 4.30 21.77 0.02
N PRO A 329 5.30 21.14 -0.61
CA PRO A 329 6.49 21.88 -1.04
C PRO A 329 6.15 22.85 -2.17
N VAL A 330 6.71 24.08 -2.14
CA VAL A 330 6.48 25.09 -3.19
C VAL A 330 7.21 24.79 -4.50
N SER A 331 8.25 23.94 -4.44
CA SER A 331 9.04 23.54 -5.59
C SER A 331 9.57 22.12 -5.42
N CYS A 332 9.83 21.43 -6.53
CA CYS A 332 10.44 20.11 -6.55
C CYS A 332 11.22 19.96 -7.85
N PRO A 333 12.50 19.52 -7.81
CA PRO A 333 13.27 19.28 -9.02
C PRO A 333 12.54 18.34 -10.00
N GLY A 334 12.56 18.70 -11.28
CA GLY A 334 11.91 17.91 -12.34
C GLY A 334 10.37 17.96 -12.36
N VAL A 335 9.73 18.79 -11.53
CA VAL A 335 8.27 18.95 -11.47
C VAL A 335 7.89 20.42 -11.63
N PRO A 336 7.00 20.78 -12.58
CA PRO A 336 6.51 22.14 -12.71
C PRO A 336 5.74 22.58 -11.45
N SER A 337 6.02 23.79 -10.95
CA SER A 337 5.44 24.32 -9.70
C SER A 337 3.91 24.34 -9.68
N GLU A 338 3.29 24.57 -10.84
CA GLU A 338 1.84 24.57 -11.02
C GLU A 338 1.17 23.21 -10.76
N VAL A 339 1.94 22.12 -10.84
CA VAL A 339 1.45 20.77 -10.51
C VAL A 339 1.36 20.58 -9.00
N LEU A 340 2.27 21.18 -8.22
CA LEU A 340 2.40 20.98 -6.77
C LEU A 340 1.25 21.60 -5.97
N GLY A 341 0.60 22.63 -6.52
CA GLY A 341 -0.56 23.29 -5.90
C GLY A 341 -1.89 22.70 -6.41
N PRO A 342 -2.57 21.81 -5.66
CA PRO A 342 -3.79 21.16 -6.15
C PRO A 342 -4.90 22.18 -6.44
N ARG A 343 -5.13 23.17 -5.57
CA ARG A 343 -6.08 24.26 -5.83
C ARG A 343 -5.69 25.09 -7.06
N GLN A 344 -4.40 25.38 -7.24
CA GLN A 344 -3.89 26.17 -8.35
C GLN A 344 -4.06 25.45 -9.70
N SER A 345 -4.02 24.13 -9.72
CA SER A 345 -4.22 23.32 -10.92
C SER A 345 -5.67 23.30 -11.44
N TRP A 346 -6.67 23.52 -10.59
CA TRP A 346 -8.08 23.52 -10.98
C TRP A 346 -8.48 24.80 -11.74
N ALA A 347 -9.22 24.70 -12.84
CA ALA A 347 -9.73 25.89 -13.51
C ALA A 347 -10.73 26.66 -12.63
N ASP A 348 -11.65 25.95 -11.98
CA ASP A 348 -12.62 26.48 -11.04
C ASP A 348 -12.16 26.24 -9.59
N LYS A 349 -11.84 27.33 -8.90
CA LYS A 349 -11.33 27.29 -7.53
C LYS A 349 -12.42 27.02 -6.49
N GLU A 350 -13.66 27.44 -6.75
CA GLU A 350 -14.79 27.18 -5.85
C GLU A 350 -15.21 25.70 -5.93
N ALA A 351 -15.18 25.13 -7.14
CA ALA A 351 -15.39 23.70 -7.32
C ALA A 351 -14.33 22.85 -6.58
N TYR A 352 -13.07 23.30 -6.58
CA TYR A 352 -12.02 22.69 -5.77
C TYR A 352 -12.35 22.75 -4.28
N ASP A 353 -12.69 23.95 -3.77
CA ASP A 353 -12.95 24.18 -2.35
C ASP A 353 -14.13 23.30 -1.86
N ALA A 354 -15.20 23.20 -2.66
CA ALA A 354 -16.34 22.32 -2.37
C ALA A 354 -15.95 20.84 -2.37
N LYS A 355 -15.10 20.41 -3.32
CA LYS A 355 -14.64 19.02 -3.42
C LYS A 355 -13.70 18.66 -2.25
N ALA A 356 -12.85 19.59 -1.84
CA ALA A 356 -11.95 19.43 -0.71
C ALA A 356 -12.73 19.25 0.60
N GLN A 357 -13.79 20.03 0.80
CA GLN A 357 -14.68 19.90 1.96
C GLN A 357 -15.46 18.57 1.95
N ASP A 358 -15.98 18.12 0.81
CA ASP A 358 -16.61 16.80 0.69
C ASP A 358 -15.64 15.67 1.05
N LEU A 359 -14.41 15.70 0.51
CA LEU A 359 -13.41 14.69 0.83
C LEU A 359 -13.02 14.71 2.32
N ALA A 360 -12.80 15.88 2.90
CA ALA A 360 -12.52 16.03 4.33
C ALA A 360 -13.64 15.45 5.21
N ALA A 361 -14.90 15.70 4.86
CA ALA A 361 -16.05 15.14 5.58
C ALA A 361 -16.08 13.60 5.50
N ARG A 362 -15.64 13.00 4.39
CA ARG A 362 -15.50 11.54 4.26
C ARG A 362 -14.40 10.98 5.15
N PHE A 363 -13.24 11.64 5.22
CA PHE A 363 -12.16 11.28 6.14
C PHE A 363 -12.65 11.29 7.59
N VAL A 364 -13.26 12.39 8.04
CA VAL A 364 -13.80 12.52 9.40
C VAL A 364 -14.86 11.45 9.68
N ARG A 365 -15.80 11.22 8.75
CA ARG A 365 -16.83 10.18 8.90
C ARG A 365 -16.23 8.78 9.02
N ASN A 366 -15.23 8.46 8.21
CA ASN A 366 -14.56 7.17 8.27
C ASN A 366 -13.83 6.99 9.62
N PHE A 367 -13.16 8.05 10.09
CA PHE A 367 -12.34 8.01 11.30
C PHE A 367 -13.15 7.75 12.58
N LYS A 368 -14.44 8.11 12.62
CA LYS A 368 -15.35 7.85 13.77
C LYS A 368 -15.33 6.40 14.27
N LYS A 369 -15.04 5.43 13.40
CA LYS A 369 -14.96 4.00 13.74
C LYS A 369 -13.78 3.65 14.66
N PHE A 370 -12.78 4.53 14.73
CA PHE A 370 -11.52 4.33 15.46
C PHE A 370 -11.33 5.34 16.60
N GLU A 371 -12.24 6.31 16.71
CA GLU A 371 -12.12 7.48 17.58
C GLU A 371 -12.06 7.12 19.07
N ASP A 372 -12.73 6.05 19.47
CA ASP A 372 -12.79 5.55 20.85
C ASP A 372 -11.42 5.08 21.38
N LYS A 373 -10.52 4.66 20.49
CA LYS A 373 -9.17 4.20 20.82
C LYS A 373 -8.06 5.07 20.25
N ALA A 374 -8.41 6.19 19.62
CA ALA A 374 -7.43 7.13 19.07
C ALA A 374 -6.98 8.13 20.14
N SER A 375 -5.67 8.37 20.21
CA SER A 375 -5.12 9.42 21.09
C SER A 375 -5.65 10.81 20.69
N PRO A 376 -5.66 11.80 21.61
CA PRO A 376 -6.04 13.18 21.27
C PRO A 376 -5.23 13.74 20.09
N ALA A 377 -3.93 13.48 20.07
CA ALA A 377 -3.03 13.94 19.00
C ALA A 377 -3.45 13.41 17.62
N ILE A 378 -3.83 12.13 17.51
CA ILE A 378 -4.33 11.56 16.25
C ILE A 378 -5.66 12.21 15.85
N ARG A 379 -6.56 12.44 16.81
CA ARG A 379 -7.87 13.07 16.55
C ARG A 379 -7.75 14.51 16.05
N GLU A 380 -6.82 15.27 16.63
CA GLU A 380 -6.55 16.67 16.25
C GLU A 380 -5.91 16.80 14.86
N ALA A 381 -5.29 15.74 14.35
CA ALA A 381 -4.73 15.69 12.99
C ALA A 381 -5.79 15.48 11.89
N ALA A 382 -7.07 15.33 12.25
CA ALA A 382 -8.16 15.22 11.28
C ALA A 382 -8.29 16.50 10.41
N PRO A 383 -8.71 16.36 9.13
CA PRO A 383 -8.92 17.52 8.28
C PRO A 383 -10.06 18.41 8.80
N ARG A 384 -9.94 19.71 8.57
CA ARG A 384 -10.88 20.74 9.02
C ARG A 384 -12.07 20.79 8.06
N VAL A 385 -13.20 20.26 8.51
CA VAL A 385 -14.48 20.44 7.83
C VAL A 385 -15.04 21.77 8.28
N LEU A 386 -15.27 22.69 7.34
CA LEU A 386 -16.02 23.91 7.64
C LEU A 386 -17.44 23.50 8.04
N GLU A 387 -17.83 23.76 9.29
CA GLU A 387 -19.22 23.65 9.67
C GLU A 387 -20.01 24.62 8.79
N THR A 388 -20.82 24.09 7.88
CA THR A 388 -21.82 24.90 7.19
C THR A 388 -22.76 25.36 8.30
N ILE A 389 -22.68 26.63 8.69
CA ILE A 389 -23.67 27.26 9.55
C ILE A 389 -25.01 27.03 8.83
N ARG A 390 -25.83 26.15 9.41
CA ARG A 390 -27.15 25.78 8.87
C ARG A 390 -28.13 26.94 8.98
#